data_AF-A0A953EN63-F1
#
_entry.id   AF-A0A953EN63-F1
#
_cell.length_a   1.000
_cell.length_b   1.000
_cell.length_c   1.000
_cell.angle_alpha   90.00
_cell.angle_beta   90.00
_cell.angle_gamma   90.00
#
_symmetry.space_group_name_H-M   'P 1'
#
loop_
_entity.id
_entity.type
_entity.pdbx_description
1 polymer ?
#
loop_
_entity_poly.entity_id
_entity_poly.type
_entity_poly.pdbx_seq_one_letter_code
_entity_poly.pdbx_strand_id
1 'polypeptide(L)'
;MRPTSPMWLTHHDPEHYERCVAVGSAHLCRRCVVLYPAMLAVAVAQVAGLIPWGIGTAIMWLAPLGVVAEWFAEHLFSVAYSARRQVATTAVASLSFGVALGRHVVHPFERAATMPAVCFTVLCLAAWAVGARRRSGEASDWEVDFERAEAERIDALRVLLDQPASSA
;
A
#
# COMPACT_ATOMS: atom_id res chain seq x y z
N MET A 1 -0.58 2.64 18.97
CA MET A 1 -1.58 1.55 19.12
C MET A 1 -0.87 0.22 18.89
N ARG A 2 -1.05 -0.78 19.77
CA ARG A 2 -0.58 -2.15 19.51
C ARG A 2 -1.59 -2.82 18.57
N PRO A 3 -1.18 -3.53 17.51
CA PRO A 3 -2.10 -4.33 16.72
C PRO A 3 -2.76 -5.36 17.64
N THR A 4 -4.08 -5.32 17.80
CA THR A 4 -4.86 -6.24 18.64
C THR A 4 -5.17 -7.57 17.93
N SER A 5 -4.68 -7.71 16.69
CA SER A 5 -4.95 -8.84 15.81
C SER A 5 -3.62 -9.45 15.31
N PRO A 6 -3.51 -10.79 15.25
CA PRO A 6 -2.41 -11.46 14.56
C PRO A 6 -2.27 -10.92 13.13
N MET A 7 -1.04 -10.76 12.63
CA MET A 7 -0.74 -10.21 11.28
C MET A 7 -1.51 -10.87 10.12
N TRP A 8 -1.97 -12.12 10.31
CA TRP A 8 -2.76 -12.87 9.33
C TRP A 8 -4.27 -12.59 9.38
N LEU A 9 -4.78 -12.01 10.47
CA LEU A 9 -6.21 -11.87 10.76
C LEU A 9 -6.77 -10.46 10.59
N THR A 10 -5.94 -9.41 10.73
CA THR A 10 -6.20 -8.01 10.34
C THR A 10 -4.97 -7.18 10.70
N HIS A 11 -4.19 -6.72 9.72
CA HIS A 11 -3.24 -5.63 9.97
C HIS A 11 -3.89 -4.25 9.76
N HIS A 12 -5.19 -4.24 9.44
CA HIS A 12 -5.96 -3.02 9.23
C HIS A 12 -6.77 -2.72 10.49
N ASP A 13 -6.79 -1.45 10.87
CA ASP A 13 -7.71 -0.92 11.86
C ASP A 13 -9.17 -1.00 11.34
N PRO A 14 -10.19 -0.95 12.22
CA PRO A 14 -11.60 -1.05 11.84
C PRO A 14 -12.04 -0.04 10.77
N GLU A 15 -11.41 1.13 10.74
CA GLU A 15 -11.59 2.18 9.72
C GLU A 15 -11.11 1.80 8.31
N HIS A 16 -10.41 0.67 8.17
CA HIS A 16 -9.85 0.16 6.92
C HIS A 16 -10.36 -1.25 6.54
N TYR A 17 -11.47 -1.68 7.15
CA TYR A 17 -12.09 -3.00 6.89
C TYR A 17 -12.69 -3.12 5.49
N GLU A 18 -12.90 -2.02 4.76
CA GLU A 18 -13.28 -2.05 3.34
C GLU A 18 -12.23 -2.78 2.47
N ARG A 19 -10.99 -2.89 2.96
CA ARG A 19 -9.88 -3.61 2.31
C ARG A 19 -9.81 -5.11 2.71
N CYS A 20 -10.71 -5.56 3.58
CA CYS A 20 -10.77 -6.95 4.06
C CYS A 20 -11.99 -7.71 3.50
N VAL A 21 -11.91 -9.04 3.54
CA VAL A 21 -13.01 -9.98 3.31
C VAL A 21 -13.44 -10.53 4.66
N ALA A 22 -14.74 -10.44 4.98
CA ALA A 22 -15.27 -11.04 6.20
C ALA A 22 -15.44 -12.55 6.03
N VAL A 23 -14.88 -13.33 6.96
CA VAL A 23 -15.02 -14.79 7.03
C VAL A 23 -15.45 -15.14 8.44
N GLY A 24 -16.76 -15.36 8.63
CA GLY A 24 -17.34 -15.47 9.97
C GLY A 24 -17.14 -14.18 10.76
N SER A 25 -16.51 -14.25 11.92
CA SER A 25 -16.13 -13.10 12.75
C SER A 25 -14.74 -12.51 12.44
N ALA A 26 -14.01 -13.08 11.47
CA ALA A 26 -12.65 -12.66 11.10
C ALA A 26 -12.64 -11.75 9.86
N HIS A 27 -11.66 -10.84 9.75
CA HIS A 27 -11.51 -9.89 8.65
C HIS A 27 -10.19 -10.09 7.89
N LEU A 28 -10.15 -11.01 6.95
CA LEU A 28 -8.91 -11.33 6.24
C LEU A 28 -8.55 -10.25 5.20
N CYS A 29 -7.27 -9.89 5.10
CA CYS A 29 -6.81 -8.95 4.07
C CYS A 29 -7.14 -9.50 2.67
N ARG A 30 -7.83 -8.70 1.85
CA ARG A 30 -8.24 -9.13 0.50
C ARG A 30 -7.04 -9.47 -0.39
N ARG A 31 -5.92 -8.74 -0.26
CA ARG A 31 -4.67 -9.09 -0.96
C ARG A 31 -4.16 -10.46 -0.54
N CYS A 32 -4.11 -10.76 0.76
CA CYS A 32 -3.58 -12.04 1.26
C CYS A 32 -4.43 -13.23 0.82
N VAL A 33 -5.76 -13.09 0.84
CA VAL A 33 -6.70 -14.15 0.40
C VAL A 33 -6.49 -14.48 -1.08
N VAL A 34 -6.11 -13.52 -1.91
CA VAL A 34 -5.78 -13.74 -3.33
C VAL A 34 -4.35 -14.23 -3.50
N LEU A 35 -3.41 -13.60 -2.80
CA LEU A 35 -1.97 -13.79 -2.96
C LEU A 35 -1.55 -15.21 -2.61
N TYR A 36 -1.83 -15.65 -1.38
CA TYR A 36 -1.28 -16.90 -0.85
C TYR A 36 -1.71 -18.15 -1.62
N PRO A 37 -3.01 -18.40 -1.90
CA PRO A 37 -3.40 -19.59 -2.63
C PRO A 37 -2.86 -19.58 -4.07
N ALA A 38 -2.91 -18.44 -4.76
CA ALA A 38 -2.41 -18.33 -6.13
C ALA A 38 -0.88 -18.49 -6.20
N MET A 39 -0.15 -17.84 -5.29
CA MET A 39 1.30 -17.97 -5.15
C MET A 39 1.70 -19.43 -4.90
N LEU A 40 1.00 -20.13 -4.00
CA LEU A 40 1.30 -21.52 -3.67
C LEU A 40 1.06 -22.44 -4.87
N ALA A 41 -0.05 -22.27 -5.60
CA ALA A 41 -0.34 -23.04 -6.80
C ALA A 41 0.76 -22.86 -7.88
N VAL A 42 1.21 -21.63 -8.10
CA VAL A 42 2.28 -21.33 -9.05
C VAL A 42 3.63 -21.86 -8.58
N ALA A 43 3.92 -21.81 -7.28
CA ALA A 43 5.15 -22.39 -6.72
C ALA A 43 5.20 -23.91 -6.94
N VAL A 44 4.09 -24.62 -6.74
CA VAL A 44 3.97 -26.04 -7.04
C VAL A 44 4.21 -26.31 -8.53
N ALA A 45 3.60 -25.52 -9.42
CA ALA A 45 3.83 -25.64 -10.86
C ALA A 45 5.29 -25.39 -11.25
N GLN A 46 5.96 -24.42 -10.62
CA GLN A 46 7.37 -24.13 -10.84
C GLN A 46 8.27 -25.29 -10.39
N VAL A 47 8.03 -25.85 -9.21
CA VAL A 47 8.79 -27.00 -8.67
C VAL A 47 8.55 -28.26 -9.51
N ALA A 48 7.33 -28.45 -10.01
CA ALA A 48 6.98 -29.53 -10.92
C ALA A 48 7.58 -29.38 -12.34
N GLY A 49 8.30 -28.29 -12.63
CA GLY A 49 8.92 -28.06 -13.93
C GLY A 49 7.95 -27.64 -15.04
N LEU A 50 6.72 -27.26 -14.70
CA LEU A 50 5.69 -26.83 -15.66
C LEU A 50 5.94 -25.42 -16.21
N ILE A 51 6.78 -24.63 -15.53
CA ILE A 51 7.13 -23.27 -15.92
C ILE A 51 8.59 -23.28 -16.40
N PRO A 52 8.82 -23.11 -17.72
CA PRO A 52 10.17 -23.03 -18.28
C PRO A 52 10.97 -21.89 -17.64
N TRP A 53 12.25 -22.11 -17.43
CA TRP A 53 13.13 -21.21 -16.68
C TRP A 53 13.10 -19.76 -17.18
N GLY A 54 13.21 -19.55 -18.50
CA GLY A 54 13.18 -18.21 -19.11
C GLY A 54 11.84 -17.50 -18.94
N ILE A 55 10.74 -18.26 -19.02
CA ILE A 55 9.37 -17.74 -18.80
C ILE A 55 9.21 -17.35 -17.33
N GLY A 56 9.67 -18.19 -16.39
CA GLY A 56 9.67 -17.86 -14.97
C GLY A 56 10.41 -16.55 -14.67
N THR A 57 11.59 -16.35 -15.24
CA THR A 57 12.34 -15.10 -15.11
C THR A 57 11.56 -13.90 -15.64
N ALA A 58 10.92 -14.01 -16.81
CA ALA A 58 10.09 -12.93 -17.36
C ALA A 58 8.88 -12.62 -16.45
N ILE A 59 8.19 -13.65 -15.95
CA ILE A 59 7.06 -13.51 -15.01
C ILE A 59 7.50 -12.72 -13.76
N MET A 60 8.67 -13.03 -13.20
CA MET A 60 9.16 -12.36 -12.00
C MET A 60 9.36 -10.85 -12.18
N TRP A 61 9.76 -10.40 -13.37
CA TRP A 61 9.92 -8.98 -13.70
C TRP A 61 8.62 -8.30 -14.11
N LEU A 62 7.75 -8.97 -14.87
CA LEU A 62 6.60 -8.33 -15.51
C LEU A 62 5.32 -8.37 -14.67
N ALA A 63 5.06 -9.51 -14.02
CA ALA A 63 3.83 -9.69 -13.26
C ALA A 63 3.64 -8.71 -12.08
N PRO A 64 4.68 -8.27 -11.33
CA PRO A 64 4.49 -7.31 -10.25
C PRO A 64 4.29 -5.87 -10.72
N LEU A 65 4.47 -5.55 -12.02
CA LEU A 65 4.37 -4.16 -12.50
C LEU A 65 3.02 -3.53 -12.18
N GLY A 66 1.92 -4.29 -12.24
CA GLY A 66 0.59 -3.80 -11.91
C GLY A 66 0.46 -3.39 -10.44
N VAL A 67 0.99 -4.19 -9.50
CA VAL A 67 0.92 -3.86 -8.06
C VAL A 67 1.89 -2.74 -7.70
N VAL A 68 3.03 -2.63 -8.39
CA VAL A 68 3.98 -1.52 -8.23
C VAL A 68 3.37 -0.21 -8.77
N ALA A 69 2.70 -0.24 -9.92
CA ALA A 69 2.00 0.92 -10.44
C ALA A 69 0.89 1.40 -9.49
N GLU A 70 0.12 0.47 -8.92
CA GLU A 70 -0.87 0.80 -7.88
C GLU A 70 -0.22 1.41 -6.63
N TRP A 71 0.92 0.87 -6.18
CA TRP A 71 1.67 1.43 -5.07
C TRP A 71 2.09 2.89 -5.31
N PHE A 72 2.60 3.18 -6.50
CA PHE A 72 2.98 4.54 -6.90
C PHE A 72 1.76 5.45 -6.98
N ALA A 73 0.64 4.95 -7.53
CA ALA A 73 -0.62 5.68 -7.61
C ALA A 73 -1.14 6.12 -6.23
N GLU A 74 -1.10 5.22 -5.25
CA GLU A 74 -1.53 5.51 -3.88
C GLU A 74 -0.57 6.49 -3.18
N HIS A 75 0.75 6.35 -3.36
CA HIS A 75 1.74 7.11 -2.58
C HIS A 75 2.13 8.46 -3.16
N LEU A 76 2.09 8.62 -4.49
CA LEU A 76 2.54 9.82 -5.18
C LEU A 76 1.40 10.65 -5.78
N PHE A 77 0.27 10.02 -6.07
CA PHE A 77 -0.85 10.64 -6.80
C PHE A 77 -2.18 10.57 -6.03
N SER A 78 -2.18 10.10 -4.78
CA SER A 78 -3.35 10.05 -3.90
C SER A 78 -4.57 9.36 -4.52
N VAL A 79 -4.35 8.35 -5.38
CA VAL A 79 -5.43 7.64 -6.05
C VAL A 79 -6.23 6.82 -5.05
N ALA A 80 -7.55 6.96 -5.10
CA ALA A 80 -8.46 6.24 -4.22
C ALA A 80 -8.35 4.72 -4.35
N TYR A 81 -8.60 4.06 -3.23
CA TYR A 81 -8.64 2.61 -3.12
C TYR A 81 -9.73 2.00 -4.04
N SER A 82 -9.42 0.86 -4.67
CA SER A 82 -10.37 0.07 -5.45
C SER A 82 -10.16 -1.42 -5.21
N ALA A 83 -11.18 -2.09 -4.68
CA ALA A 83 -11.13 -3.52 -4.39
C ALA A 83 -10.88 -4.38 -5.65
N ARG A 84 -11.53 -4.01 -6.77
CA ARG A 84 -11.37 -4.74 -8.05
C ARG A 84 -9.95 -4.65 -8.57
N ARG A 85 -9.39 -3.44 -8.56
CA ARG A 85 -8.03 -3.18 -9.02
C ARG A 85 -7.02 -3.90 -8.15
N GLN A 86 -7.18 -3.81 -6.82
CA GLN A 86 -6.37 -4.52 -5.85
C GLN A 86 -6.36 -6.04 -6.07
N VAL A 87 -7.53 -6.65 -6.30
CA VAL A 87 -7.61 -8.09 -6.57
C VAL A 87 -6.93 -8.45 -7.88
N ALA A 88 -7.17 -7.70 -8.95
CA ALA A 88 -6.59 -7.96 -10.26
C ALA A 88 -5.05 -7.85 -10.25
N THR A 89 -4.51 -6.75 -9.71
CA THR A 89 -3.06 -6.54 -9.62
C THR A 89 -2.40 -7.57 -8.71
N THR A 90 -3.05 -7.94 -7.60
CA THR A 90 -2.54 -8.97 -6.69
C THR A 90 -2.54 -10.35 -7.35
N ALA A 91 -3.62 -10.75 -8.03
CA ALA A 91 -3.70 -12.03 -8.70
C ALA A 91 -2.59 -12.22 -9.75
N VAL A 92 -2.29 -11.16 -10.53
CA VAL A 92 -1.17 -11.17 -11.48
C VAL A 92 0.16 -11.22 -10.73
N ALA A 93 0.36 -10.38 -9.71
CA ALA A 93 1.60 -10.36 -8.95
C ALA A 93 1.90 -11.71 -8.26
N SER A 94 0.87 -12.47 -7.85
CA SER A 94 1.01 -13.82 -7.28
C SER A 94 1.80 -14.77 -8.18
N LEU A 95 1.75 -14.58 -9.50
CA LEU A 95 2.55 -15.37 -10.45
C LEU A 95 4.06 -15.19 -10.19
N SER A 96 4.50 -13.93 -10.02
CA SER A 96 5.90 -13.61 -9.70
C SER A 96 6.31 -14.19 -8.36
N PHE A 97 5.51 -13.98 -7.32
CA PHE A 97 5.79 -14.52 -5.98
C PHE A 97 5.85 -16.05 -5.98
N GLY A 98 4.96 -16.71 -6.71
CA GLY A 98 4.93 -18.17 -6.79
C GLY A 98 6.14 -18.74 -7.51
N VAL A 99 6.52 -18.15 -8.65
CA VAL A 99 7.76 -18.54 -9.36
C VAL A 99 8.98 -18.33 -8.46
N ALA A 100 9.10 -17.18 -7.81
CA ALA A 100 10.23 -16.88 -6.93
C ALA A 100 10.29 -17.85 -5.74
N LEU A 101 9.15 -18.15 -5.11
CA LEU A 101 9.07 -19.12 -4.01
C LEU A 101 9.47 -20.52 -4.47
N GLY A 102 8.92 -21.01 -5.59
CA GLY A 102 9.25 -22.33 -6.12
C GLY A 102 10.75 -22.47 -6.43
N ARG A 103 11.37 -21.41 -6.95
CA ARG A 103 12.82 -21.38 -7.19
C ARG A 103 13.62 -21.35 -5.89
N HIS A 104 13.22 -20.57 -4.90
CA HIS A 104 13.91 -20.51 -3.61
C HIS A 104 13.80 -21.78 -2.77
N VAL A 105 12.73 -22.56 -2.95
CA VAL A 105 12.60 -23.88 -2.33
C VAL A 105 13.65 -24.86 -2.86
N VAL A 106 13.99 -24.78 -4.15
CA VAL A 106 14.99 -25.67 -4.78
C VAL A 106 16.42 -25.09 -4.68
N HIS A 107 16.54 -23.78 -4.90
CA HIS A 107 17.79 -23.02 -4.91
C HIS A 107 17.64 -21.77 -4.01
N PRO A 108 17.94 -21.89 -2.71
CA PRO A 108 17.85 -20.78 -1.77
C PRO A 108 18.65 -19.57 -2.24
N PHE A 109 18.06 -18.38 -2.17
CA PHE A 109 18.68 -17.10 -2.55
C PHE A 109 19.25 -17.03 -3.97
N GLU A 110 18.66 -17.79 -4.89
CA GLU A 110 19.03 -17.72 -6.30
C GLU A 110 18.91 -16.30 -6.86
N ARG A 111 20.00 -15.80 -7.46
CA ARG A 111 20.11 -14.40 -7.92
C ARG A 111 18.99 -13.99 -8.87
N ALA A 112 18.59 -14.86 -9.80
CA ALA A 112 17.55 -14.54 -10.77
C ALA A 112 16.17 -14.31 -10.12
N ALA A 113 15.90 -14.94 -8.98
CA ALA A 113 14.69 -14.75 -8.21
C ALA A 113 14.81 -13.61 -7.18
N THR A 114 15.98 -13.42 -6.59
CA THR A 114 16.22 -12.37 -5.58
C THR A 114 16.34 -10.97 -6.20
N MET A 115 16.94 -10.83 -7.39
CA MET A 115 17.16 -9.51 -8.02
C MET A 115 15.87 -8.73 -8.29
N PRO A 116 14.83 -9.31 -8.92
CA PRO A 116 13.55 -8.61 -9.10
C PRO A 116 12.97 -8.12 -7.78
N ALA A 117 12.99 -8.97 -6.74
CA ALA A 117 12.47 -8.61 -5.42
C ALA A 117 13.21 -7.40 -4.84
N VAL A 118 14.55 -7.41 -4.86
CA VAL A 118 15.38 -6.29 -4.37
C VAL A 118 15.09 -5.02 -5.17
N CYS A 119 15.05 -5.09 -6.50
CA CYS A 119 14.79 -3.93 -7.34
C CYS A 119 13.42 -3.31 -7.06
N PHE A 120 12.35 -4.12 -7.00
CA PHE A 120 11.02 -3.59 -6.72
C PHE A 120 10.88 -3.08 -5.28
N THR A 121 11.53 -3.71 -4.30
CA THR A 121 11.57 -3.21 -2.93
C THR A 121 12.22 -1.81 -2.89
N VAL A 122 13.38 -1.63 -3.52
CA VAL A 122 14.07 -0.32 -3.55
C VAL A 122 13.19 0.74 -4.23
N LEU A 123 12.56 0.40 -5.37
CA LEU A 123 11.66 1.32 -6.07
C LEU A 123 10.45 1.73 -5.23
N CYS A 124 9.78 0.77 -4.59
CA CYS A 124 8.61 1.04 -3.74
C CYS A 124 8.98 1.84 -2.49
N LEU A 125 10.14 1.57 -1.88
CA LEU A 125 10.65 2.35 -0.74
C LEU A 125 10.97 3.79 -1.15
N ALA A 126 11.58 4.00 -2.32
CA ALA A 126 11.85 5.33 -2.83
C ALA A 126 10.54 6.12 -3.07
N ALA A 127 9.55 5.50 -3.72
CA ALA A 127 8.24 6.12 -3.94
C ALA A 127 7.54 6.47 -2.62
N TRP A 128 7.57 5.57 -1.64
CA TRP A 128 7.02 5.83 -0.31
C TRP A 128 7.73 7.00 0.38
N ALA A 129 9.07 7.02 0.38
CA ALA A 129 9.84 8.08 1.01
C ALA A 129 9.58 9.46 0.39
N VAL A 130 9.46 9.53 -0.95
CA VAL A 130 9.10 10.76 -1.66
C VAL A 130 7.67 11.19 -1.31
N GLY A 131 6.71 10.27 -1.33
CA GLY A 131 5.32 10.56 -1.00
C GLY A 131 5.14 11.02 0.46
N ALA A 132 5.85 10.39 1.40
CA ALA A 132 5.83 10.76 2.80
C ALA A 132 6.36 12.19 3.03
N ARG A 133 7.49 12.55 2.40
CA ARG A 133 8.06 13.91 2.50
C ARG A 133 7.12 14.98 1.95
N ARG A 134 6.41 14.71 0.85
CA ARG A 134 5.43 15.65 0.26
C ARG A 134 4.26 15.92 1.21
N ARG A 135 3.67 14.86 1.79
CA ARG A 135 2.57 14.99 2.75
C ARG A 135 2.97 15.69 4.03
N SER A 136 4.19 15.46 4.53
CA SER A 136 4.71 16.18 5.70
C SER A 136 4.87 17.68 5.42
N GLY A 137 5.29 18.06 4.21
CA GLY A 137 5.34 19.47 3.80
C GLY A 137 3.95 20.09 3.75
N GLU A 138 3.00 19.42 3.08
CA GLU A 138 1.62 19.91 2.95
C GLU A 138 0.91 20.06 4.30
N ALA A 139 1.11 19.12 5.24
CA ALA A 139 0.57 19.21 6.59
C ALA A 139 1.16 20.40 7.37
N SER A 140 2.46 20.66 7.21
CA SER A 140 3.13 21.82 7.82
C SER A 140 2.61 23.13 7.25
N ASP A 141 2.39 23.21 5.93
CA ASP A 141 1.87 24.42 5.28
C ASP A 141 0.43 24.71 5.73
N TRP A 142 -0.42 23.67 5.80
CA TRP A 142 -1.81 23.81 6.28
C TRP A 142 -1.89 24.32 7.72
N GLU A 143 -1.03 23.82 8.62
CA GLU A 143 -1.02 24.24 10.04
C GLU A 143 -0.69 25.73 10.16
N VAL A 144 0.30 26.20 9.40
CA VAL A 144 0.69 27.62 9.35
C VAL A 144 -0.44 28.50 8.80
N ASP A 145 -1.11 28.05 7.72
CA ASP A 145 -2.22 28.79 7.12
C ASP A 145 -3.44 28.84 8.06
N PHE A 146 -3.72 27.74 8.77
CA PHE A 146 -4.77 27.69 9.78
C PHE A 146 -4.49 28.63 10.95
N GLU A 147 -3.28 28.60 11.52
CA GLU A 147 -2.89 29.49 12.61
C GLU A 147 -2.99 30.97 12.22
N ARG A 148 -2.61 31.31 10.98
CA ARG A 148 -2.76 32.66 10.44
C ARG A 148 -4.23 33.08 10.36
N ALA A 149 -5.08 32.22 9.81
CA ALA A 149 -6.51 32.49 9.68
C ALA A 149 -7.20 32.63 11.06
N GLU A 150 -6.82 31.81 12.03
CA GLU A 150 -7.36 31.90 13.40
C GLU A 150 -6.91 33.19 14.10
N ALA A 151 -5.65 33.62 13.90
CA ALA A 151 -5.15 34.89 14.44
C ALA A 151 -5.91 36.10 13.87
N GLU A 152 -6.16 36.13 12.56
CA GLU A 152 -6.96 37.16 11.89
C GLU A 152 -8.40 37.18 12.43
N ARG A 153 -8.98 36.00 12.65
CA ARG A 153 -10.34 35.86 13.19
C ARG A 153 -10.46 36.35 14.64
N ILE A 154 -9.45 36.07 15.47
CA ILE A 154 -9.38 36.58 16.85
C ILE A 154 -9.25 38.10 16.86
N ASP A 155 -8.42 38.67 15.99
CA ASP A 155 -8.24 40.13 15.91
C ASP A 155 -9.54 40.84 15.49
N ALA A 156 -10.23 40.30 14.48
CA ALA A 156 -11.54 40.79 14.05
C ALA A 156 -12.58 40.74 15.19
N LEU A 157 -12.59 39.66 15.99
CA LEU A 157 -13.47 39.54 17.15
C LEU A 157 -13.16 40.58 18.23
N ARG A 158 -11.88 40.88 18.48
CA ARG A 158 -11.48 41.93 19.43
C ARG A 158 -11.96 43.30 18.98
N VAL A 159 -11.79 43.63 17.70
CA VAL A 159 -12.31 44.89 17.14
C VAL A 159 -13.81 45.02 17.36
N LEU A 160 -14.58 43.96 17.16
CA LEU A 160 -16.03 43.97 17.41
C LEU A 160 -16.40 44.12 18.89
N LEU A 161 -15.64 43.52 19.80
CA LEU A 161 -15.86 43.64 21.24
C LEU A 161 -15.49 45.03 21.78
N ASP A 162 -14.49 45.68 21.19
CA ASP A 162 -14.04 47.02 21.55
C ASP A 162 -14.91 48.13 20.94
N GLN A 163 -15.85 47.80 20.04
CA GLN A 163 -16.84 48.77 19.58
C GLN A 163 -17.81 49.09 20.74
N PRO A 164 -17.94 50.37 21.15
CA PRO A 164 -18.89 50.74 22.18
C PRO A 164 -20.29 50.35 21.71
N ALA A 165 -21.06 49.69 22.58
CA ALA A 165 -22.44 49.35 22.30
C ALA A 165 -23.16 50.61 21.82
N SER A 166 -23.60 50.61 20.55
CA SER A 166 -24.38 51.72 20.02
C SER A 166 -25.63 51.83 20.87
N SER A 167 -25.69 52.85 21.71
CA SER A 167 -26.83 53.18 22.55
C SER A 167 -28.03 53.45 21.66
N ALA A 168 -28.95 52.48 21.60
CA ALA A 168 -30.31 52.65 21.10
C ALA A 168 -31.20 53.26 22.19
#